data_AF-A0AA36IN39-F1
#
_entry.id   AF-A0AA36IN39-F1
#
_cell.length_a   1.000
_cell.length_b   1.000
_cell.length_c   1.000
_cell.angle_alpha   90.00
_cell.angle_beta   90.00
_cell.angle_gamma   90.00
#
_symmetry.space_group_name_H-M   'P 1'
#
loop_
_entity.id
_entity.type
_entity.pdbx_description
1 polymer ?
#
loop_
_entity_poly.entity_id
_entity_poly.type
_entity_poly.pdbx_seq_one_letter_code
_entity_poly.pdbx_strand_id
1 'polypeptide(L)'
;VTLPSGLASTSGTLSFGARRLEEADESDFDVGRRLAATCEAYGTASISGTTLTFSVRQINTGSTPCAAGSSLSVTLTAGTASYSSLATGQLDFAVQTNADSDPVSVAITVDNSGTFSLSVVGDPITFFKGKKIKFWFPPHELLPLLITPEMTIWASTFQGPSMDYQWFDRFLVTSESQEIADIRVGRVPEGANRSHFGRWDFRQLDIRIRGTRLRRRAQQLFSSPDGQVKVAVGARVVDAPRVRSSPLMEFVMVESASISFMVHASHAGSEFPGDPEKQVKYTHLDFVNLETAGMEHFQGILPQLWGIKVRSPEVEQMLVPPSQRKDLERVVCDSA
;
A
#
# COMPACT_ATOMS: atom_id res chain seq x y z
N VAL A 1 -24.59 -8.71 -24.97
CA VAL A 1 -24.26 -7.38 -24.42
C VAL A 1 -22.84 -7.06 -24.84
N THR A 2 -22.67 -6.12 -25.77
CA THR A 2 -21.36 -5.69 -26.27
C THR A 2 -20.70 -4.85 -25.18
N LEU A 3 -19.57 -5.31 -24.64
CA LEU A 3 -18.79 -4.52 -23.68
C LEU A 3 -18.12 -3.35 -24.42
N PRO A 4 -18.08 -2.14 -23.84
CA PRO A 4 -17.38 -1.01 -24.46
C PRO A 4 -15.89 -1.33 -24.61
N SER A 5 -15.39 -1.15 -25.81
CA SER A 5 -13.96 -1.07 -26.12
C SER A 5 -13.33 0.08 -25.33
N GLY A 6 -12.70 -0.21 -24.19
CA GLY A 6 -12.03 0.82 -23.39
C GLY A 6 -11.50 0.43 -22.01
N LEU A 7 -11.79 -0.77 -21.49
CA LEU A 7 -11.41 -1.15 -20.11
C LEU A 7 -10.24 -2.13 -19.98
N ALA A 8 -9.46 -2.32 -21.05
CA ALA A 8 -8.16 -2.94 -20.97
C ALA A 8 -7.11 -1.96 -21.48
N SER A 9 -6.43 -1.26 -20.57
CA SER A 9 -5.04 -0.92 -20.88
C SER A 9 -4.33 -2.27 -21.04
N THR A 10 -3.73 -2.50 -22.20
CA THR A 10 -3.08 -3.74 -22.65
C THR A 10 -1.81 -4.11 -21.85
N SER A 11 -1.68 -3.62 -20.61
CA SER A 11 -0.51 -3.79 -19.73
C SER A 11 -0.87 -3.76 -18.24
N GLY A 12 -2.06 -4.23 -17.86
CA GLY A 12 -2.41 -4.42 -16.45
C GLY A 12 -1.47 -5.43 -15.79
N THR A 13 -0.56 -4.97 -14.93
CA THR A 13 0.33 -5.85 -14.16
C THR A 13 -0.40 -6.25 -12.88
N LEU A 14 -0.78 -7.52 -12.77
CA LEU A 14 -1.41 -8.08 -11.59
C LEU A 14 -0.32 -8.73 -10.73
N SER A 15 0.08 -8.07 -9.65
CA SER A 15 1.11 -8.57 -8.74
C SER A 15 0.44 -9.35 -7.60
N PHE A 16 0.86 -10.60 -7.40
CA PHE A 16 0.47 -11.42 -6.27
C PHE A 16 1.73 -11.71 -5.45
N GLY A 17 1.65 -11.63 -4.13
CA GLY A 17 2.73 -12.07 -3.24
C GLY A 17 2.16 -13.10 -2.28
N ALA A 18 2.59 -14.35 -2.38
CA ALA A 18 2.34 -15.32 -1.32
C ALA A 18 3.43 -15.16 -0.26
N ARG A 19 3.05 -14.86 0.99
CA ARG A 19 3.99 -14.72 2.10
C ARG A 19 3.67 -15.73 3.19
N ARG A 20 4.61 -16.61 3.48
CA ARG A 20 4.63 -17.39 4.72
C ARG A 20 5.53 -16.64 5.71
N LEU A 21 4.94 -16.15 6.79
CA LEU A 21 5.69 -15.72 7.96
C LEU A 21 5.89 -16.96 8.83
N GLU A 22 7.06 -17.59 8.79
CA GLU A 22 7.40 -18.58 9.81
C GLU A 22 7.85 -17.85 11.07
N GLU A 23 7.17 -18.12 12.18
CA GLU A 23 7.66 -17.79 13.51
C GLU A 23 8.88 -18.68 13.76
N ALA A 24 10.07 -18.07 13.79
CA ALA A 24 11.26 -18.76 14.24
C ALA A 24 11.13 -19.02 15.75
N ASP A 25 11.27 -20.28 16.14
CA ASP A 25 11.27 -20.76 17.52
C ASP A 25 12.23 -19.92 18.38
N GLU A 26 11.78 -19.44 19.54
CA GLU A 26 12.45 -18.40 20.35
C GLU A 26 13.79 -18.84 20.99
N SER A 27 14.23 -20.07 20.74
CA SER A 27 15.32 -20.70 21.50
C SER A 27 16.75 -20.40 21.04
N ASP A 28 16.96 -19.63 19.96
CA ASP A 28 18.31 -19.33 19.46
C ASP A 28 18.57 -17.83 19.29
N PHE A 29 19.17 -17.22 20.31
CA PHE A 29 19.28 -15.76 20.48
C PHE A 29 20.49 -15.10 19.80
N ASP A 30 21.34 -15.84 19.05
CA ASP A 30 22.64 -15.30 18.59
C ASP A 30 22.96 -15.48 17.08
N VAL A 31 21.99 -15.87 16.26
CA VAL A 31 22.13 -15.85 14.80
C VAL A 31 21.15 -14.84 14.23
N GLY A 32 21.66 -13.80 13.57
CA GLY A 32 20.87 -12.68 13.05
C GLY A 32 19.54 -13.14 12.45
N ARG A 33 18.44 -12.76 13.11
CA ARG A 33 17.06 -13.09 12.73
C ARG A 33 16.83 -12.76 11.26
N ARG A 34 16.91 -13.79 10.42
CA ARG A 34 16.53 -13.72 9.01
C ARG A 34 15.05 -14.09 8.95
N LEU A 35 14.22 -13.22 8.40
CA LEU A 35 12.88 -13.61 7.97
C LEU A 35 13.03 -14.84 7.05
N ALA A 36 12.11 -15.80 7.18
CA ALA A 36 11.94 -16.88 6.21
C ALA A 36 12.05 -16.28 4.81
N ALA A 37 12.96 -16.83 4.00
CA ALA A 37 13.28 -16.23 2.73
C ALA A 37 12.03 -16.26 1.82
N THR A 38 11.57 -15.08 1.40
CA THR A 38 10.34 -14.93 0.63
C THR A 38 10.61 -15.20 -0.84
N CYS A 39 10.00 -16.23 -1.43
CA CYS A 39 9.94 -16.35 -2.89
C CYS A 39 8.86 -15.40 -3.40
N GLU A 40 9.28 -14.23 -3.89
CA GLU A 40 8.38 -13.30 -4.57
C GLU A 40 8.30 -13.65 -6.06
N ALA A 41 7.08 -13.89 -6.53
CA ALA A 41 6.74 -14.20 -7.90
C ALA A 41 5.92 -13.03 -8.47
N TYR A 42 6.46 -12.28 -9.43
CA TYR A 42 5.72 -11.17 -10.05
C TYR A 42 5.16 -11.61 -11.39
N GLY A 43 3.85 -11.43 -11.56
CA GLY A 43 3.11 -11.80 -12.77
C GLY A 43 2.75 -10.60 -13.64
N THR A 44 2.79 -10.73 -14.97
CA THR A 44 1.86 -9.98 -15.82
C THR A 44 0.75 -10.91 -16.26
N ALA A 45 -0.50 -10.47 -16.17
CA ALA A 45 -1.64 -11.17 -16.74
C ALA A 45 -2.04 -10.49 -18.06
N SER A 46 -2.10 -11.23 -19.16
CA SER A 46 -2.64 -10.73 -20.42
C SER A 46 -3.85 -11.55 -20.84
N ILE A 47 -4.85 -10.86 -21.40
CA ILE A 47 -6.04 -11.49 -21.97
C ILE A 47 -5.95 -11.35 -23.48
N SER A 48 -5.94 -12.48 -24.19
CA SER A 48 -6.04 -12.53 -25.66
C SER A 48 -7.16 -13.48 -26.05
N GLY A 49 -8.26 -12.93 -26.55
CA GLY A 49 -9.49 -13.69 -26.79
C GLY A 49 -10.05 -14.25 -25.47
N THR A 50 -10.17 -15.58 -25.39
CA THR A 50 -10.63 -16.32 -24.19
C THR A 50 -9.49 -16.84 -23.32
N THR A 51 -8.24 -16.47 -23.62
CA THR A 51 -7.05 -16.98 -22.92
C THR A 51 -6.49 -15.93 -21.98
N LEU A 52 -6.42 -16.26 -20.69
CA LEU A 52 -5.69 -15.51 -19.67
C LEU A 52 -4.28 -16.12 -19.51
N THR A 53 -3.25 -15.35 -19.82
CA THR A 53 -1.85 -15.79 -19.73
C THR A 53 -1.16 -15.09 -18.56
N PHE A 54 -0.57 -15.85 -17.65
CA PHE A 54 0.27 -15.32 -16.57
C PHE A 54 1.74 -15.50 -16.92
N SER A 55 2.52 -14.43 -16.86
CA SER A 55 3.99 -14.48 -16.99
C SER A 55 4.61 -14.21 -15.64
N VAL A 56 5.09 -15.24 -14.96
CA VAL A 56 5.72 -15.11 -13.63
C VAL A 56 7.23 -14.95 -13.75
N ARG A 57 7.79 -13.92 -13.12
CA ARG A 57 9.22 -13.70 -12.98
C ARG A 57 9.63 -13.88 -11.52
N GLN A 58 10.55 -14.83 -11.28
CA GLN A 58 11.22 -15.00 -9.99
C GLN A 58 12.22 -13.86 -9.79
N ILE A 59 12.20 -13.21 -8.62
CA ILE A 59 13.26 -12.26 -8.25
C ILE A 59 14.27 -12.99 -7.35
N ASN A 60 15.48 -13.17 -7.86
CA ASN A 60 16.60 -13.68 -7.07
C ASN A 60 17.07 -12.58 -6.10
N THR A 61 16.55 -12.58 -4.88
CA THR A 61 17.19 -11.87 -3.76
C THR A 61 18.22 -12.82 -3.13
N GLY A 62 19.39 -12.32 -2.75
CA GLY A 62 20.64 -13.09 -2.57
C GLY A 62 20.71 -14.17 -1.48
N SER A 63 19.59 -14.72 -1.05
CA SER A 63 19.47 -15.89 -0.17
C SER A 63 18.18 -16.66 -0.49
N THR A 64 17.98 -17.04 -1.75
CA THR A 64 16.76 -17.73 -2.23
C THR A 64 16.64 -19.16 -1.66
N PRO A 65 15.47 -19.57 -1.13
CA PRO A 65 15.15 -20.98 -0.88
C PRO A 65 14.69 -21.68 -2.17
N CYS A 66 14.34 -20.91 -3.21
CA CYS A 66 14.02 -21.41 -4.53
C CYS A 66 15.33 -21.69 -5.31
N ALA A 67 15.70 -22.97 -5.49
CA ALA A 67 16.91 -23.38 -6.21
C ALA A 67 16.91 -22.84 -7.66
N ALA A 68 18.08 -22.52 -8.21
CA ALA A 68 18.21 -22.19 -9.63
C ALA A 68 17.66 -23.34 -10.48
N GLY A 69 16.66 -23.07 -11.34
CA GLY A 69 15.94 -24.09 -12.11
C GLY A 69 14.56 -24.47 -11.55
N SER A 70 14.11 -23.82 -10.48
CA SER A 70 12.74 -23.93 -9.97
C SER A 70 11.74 -23.42 -11.02
N SER A 71 10.87 -24.30 -11.52
CA SER A 71 9.75 -23.92 -12.40
C SER A 71 8.48 -23.80 -11.57
N LEU A 72 7.81 -22.64 -11.67
CA LEU A 72 6.43 -22.50 -11.18
C LEU A 72 5.49 -23.01 -12.28
N SER A 73 4.88 -24.18 -12.07
CA SER A 73 3.85 -24.69 -12.98
C SER A 73 2.46 -24.46 -12.39
N VAL A 74 1.66 -23.65 -13.05
CA VAL A 74 0.22 -23.53 -12.75
C VAL A 74 -0.50 -24.63 -13.52
N THR A 75 -0.86 -25.73 -12.85
CA THR A 75 -1.62 -26.82 -13.47
C THR A 75 -3.11 -26.58 -13.24
N LEU A 76 -3.79 -26.08 -14.27
CA LEU A 76 -5.26 -25.96 -14.25
C LEU A 76 -5.86 -27.37 -14.26
N THR A 77 -6.33 -27.83 -13.11
CA THR A 77 -6.94 -29.15 -12.94
C THR A 77 -8.44 -29.05 -13.21
N ALA A 78 -8.78 -28.54 -14.39
CA ALA A 78 -10.08 -28.66 -15.04
C ALA A 78 -9.81 -28.37 -16.51
N GLY A 79 -10.32 -29.24 -17.40
CA GLY A 79 -9.97 -29.27 -18.82
C GLY A 79 -10.01 -27.91 -19.53
N THR A 80 -9.37 -27.86 -20.70
CA THR A 80 -9.31 -26.72 -21.62
C THR A 80 -10.58 -25.89 -21.58
N ALA A 81 -10.56 -24.79 -20.82
CA ALA A 81 -11.73 -23.97 -20.64
C ALA A 81 -11.51 -22.65 -21.39
N SER A 82 -12.04 -22.62 -22.61
CA SER A 82 -12.24 -21.40 -23.38
C SER A 82 -13.42 -20.64 -22.76
N TYR A 83 -13.13 -19.69 -21.85
CA TYR A 83 -14.17 -18.89 -21.20
C TYR A 83 -14.52 -17.64 -22.02
N SER A 84 -15.75 -17.56 -22.52
CA SER A 84 -16.28 -16.40 -23.26
C SER A 84 -17.07 -15.41 -22.39
N SER A 85 -17.24 -15.68 -21.09
CA SER A 85 -17.77 -14.73 -20.12
C SER A 85 -17.46 -15.20 -18.69
N LEU A 86 -16.75 -14.40 -17.88
CA LEU A 86 -16.66 -14.61 -16.44
C LEU A 86 -18.04 -14.29 -15.82
N ALA A 87 -18.90 -15.31 -15.70
CA ALA A 87 -19.97 -15.26 -14.71
C ALA A 87 -19.34 -15.44 -13.33
N THR A 88 -19.94 -14.85 -12.30
CA THR A 88 -19.62 -15.04 -10.88
C THR A 88 -19.11 -16.44 -10.57
N GLY A 89 -17.97 -16.54 -9.92
CA GLY A 89 -17.38 -17.84 -9.62
C GLY A 89 -16.06 -17.73 -8.88
N GLN A 90 -15.68 -18.84 -8.27
CA GLN A 90 -14.38 -19.04 -7.64
C GLN A 90 -13.50 -19.84 -8.61
N LEU A 91 -12.34 -19.30 -8.94
CA LEU A 91 -11.30 -20.01 -9.68
C LEU A 91 -10.26 -20.49 -8.67
N ASP A 92 -10.27 -21.79 -8.40
CA ASP A 92 -9.25 -22.42 -7.58
C ASP A 92 -8.12 -22.95 -8.46
N PHE A 93 -6.90 -22.58 -8.14
CA PHE A 93 -5.72 -23.24 -8.66
C PHE A 93 -4.70 -23.45 -7.55
N ALA A 94 -4.02 -24.59 -7.62
CA ALA A 94 -2.90 -24.88 -6.76
C ALA A 94 -1.65 -24.25 -7.36
N VAL A 95 -0.96 -23.41 -6.59
CA VAL A 95 0.41 -23.02 -6.89
C VAL A 95 1.31 -23.96 -6.11
N GLN A 96 2.01 -24.83 -6.85
CA GLN A 96 3.00 -25.71 -6.27
C GLN A 96 4.39 -25.20 -6.65
N THR A 97 5.25 -25.03 -5.66
CA THR A 97 6.68 -24.82 -5.89
C THR A 97 7.37 -26.16 -5.72
N ASN A 98 8.52 -26.34 -6.36
CA ASN A 98 9.40 -27.49 -6.12
C ASN A 98 10.08 -27.46 -4.73
N ALA A 99 9.86 -26.41 -3.94
CA ALA A 99 10.39 -26.27 -2.58
C ALA A 99 9.38 -26.67 -1.49
N ASP A 100 8.09 -26.78 -1.81
CA ASP A 100 7.02 -27.17 -0.87
C ASP A 100 6.31 -28.44 -1.35
N SER A 101 6.12 -29.42 -0.46
CA SER A 101 5.30 -30.61 -0.73
C SER A 101 3.82 -30.30 -0.82
N ASP A 102 3.40 -29.19 -0.21
CA ASP A 102 1.99 -28.83 -0.05
C ASP A 102 1.61 -27.75 -1.06
N PRO A 103 0.67 -28.01 -1.98
CA PRO A 103 0.19 -27.00 -2.91
C PRO A 103 -0.48 -25.86 -2.13
N VAL A 104 -0.09 -24.62 -2.43
CA VAL A 104 -0.80 -23.44 -1.93
C VAL A 104 -2.05 -23.26 -2.79
N SER A 105 -3.22 -23.52 -2.21
CA SER A 105 -4.49 -23.22 -2.85
C SER A 105 -4.67 -21.71 -2.96
N VAL A 106 -4.65 -21.20 -4.19
CA VAL A 106 -5.00 -19.82 -4.51
C VAL A 106 -6.41 -19.82 -5.06
N ALA A 107 -7.33 -19.25 -4.29
CA ALA A 107 -8.69 -19.00 -4.73
C ALA A 107 -8.78 -17.56 -5.24
N ILE A 108 -9.10 -17.40 -6.52
CA ILE A 108 -9.55 -16.10 -7.04
C ILE A 108 -11.07 -16.12 -7.01
N THR A 109 -11.65 -15.51 -5.99
CA THR A 109 -13.10 -15.33 -5.91
C THR A 109 -13.48 -14.07 -6.68
N VAL A 110 -14.09 -14.25 -7.84
CA VAL A 110 -14.71 -13.17 -8.60
C VAL A 110 -16.16 -13.10 -8.16
N ASP A 111 -16.45 -12.20 -7.22
CA ASP A 111 -17.82 -11.92 -6.83
C ASP A 111 -18.58 -11.20 -7.97
N ASN A 112 -19.89 -11.01 -7.80
CA ASN A 112 -20.72 -10.27 -8.76
C ASN A 112 -20.29 -8.79 -8.92
N SER A 113 -19.26 -8.35 -8.18
CA SER A 113 -18.76 -6.98 -8.15
C SER A 113 -17.31 -6.82 -8.64
N GLY A 114 -16.58 -7.92 -8.92
CA GLY A 114 -15.23 -7.93 -9.48
C GLY A 114 -14.16 -7.24 -8.62
N THR A 115 -14.09 -7.50 -7.32
CA THR A 115 -13.23 -6.74 -6.38
C THR A 115 -11.72 -6.88 -6.62
N PHE A 116 -10.98 -5.78 -6.34
CA PHE A 116 -9.53 -5.56 -6.56
C PHE A 116 -8.91 -4.80 -5.39
N SER A 117 -7.57 -4.66 -5.40
CA SER A 117 -6.78 -3.95 -4.39
C SER A 117 -7.20 -2.51 -4.18
N LEU A 118 -7.08 -2.06 -2.94
CA LEU A 118 -7.32 -0.68 -2.55
C LEU A 118 -5.95 0.00 -2.39
N SER A 119 -5.75 1.11 -3.07
CA SER A 119 -4.50 1.86 -2.93
C SER A 119 -4.80 3.34 -2.85
N VAL A 120 -4.05 4.03 -2.01
CA VAL A 120 -4.01 5.48 -1.91
C VAL A 120 -2.61 5.88 -2.35
N VAL A 121 -2.52 6.35 -3.60
CA VAL A 121 -1.26 6.72 -4.25
C VAL A 121 -1.38 8.17 -4.72
N GLY A 122 -0.46 9.02 -4.27
CA GLY A 122 -0.43 10.43 -4.63
C GLY A 122 -1.35 11.30 -3.77
N ASP A 123 -2.10 12.22 -4.41
CA ASP A 123 -3.08 13.06 -3.71
C ASP A 123 -4.01 12.19 -2.84
N PRO A 124 -4.70 12.70 -1.78
CA PRO A 124 -5.71 11.92 -1.07
C PRO A 124 -6.77 11.41 -2.04
N ILE A 125 -6.53 10.20 -2.51
CA ILE A 125 -7.23 9.51 -3.57
C ILE A 125 -7.36 8.09 -3.07
N THR A 126 -8.57 7.58 -3.03
CA THR A 126 -8.81 6.17 -2.76
C THR A 126 -9.48 5.54 -3.95
N PHE A 127 -9.16 4.28 -4.21
CA PHE A 127 -9.86 3.45 -5.19
C PHE A 127 -10.73 2.44 -4.46
N PHE A 128 -12.04 2.43 -4.72
CA PHE A 128 -12.96 1.44 -4.14
C PHE A 128 -14.03 1.07 -5.15
N LYS A 129 -14.26 -0.24 -5.34
CA LYS A 129 -15.24 -0.74 -6.33
C LYS A 129 -15.11 -0.09 -7.72
N GLY A 130 -13.87 0.15 -8.16
CA GLY A 130 -13.51 0.58 -9.51
C GLY A 130 -13.60 2.09 -9.66
N LYS A 131 -14.04 2.76 -8.61
CA LYS A 131 -14.21 4.20 -8.55
C LYS A 131 -13.01 4.83 -7.87
N LYS A 132 -12.36 5.74 -8.60
CA LYS A 132 -11.38 6.68 -8.05
C LYS A 132 -12.14 7.80 -7.34
N ILE A 133 -11.80 8.08 -6.09
CA ILE A 133 -12.39 9.12 -5.26
C ILE A 133 -11.27 10.02 -4.77
N LYS A 134 -11.23 11.27 -5.24
CA LYS A 134 -10.31 12.30 -4.73
C LYS A 134 -11.02 13.08 -3.61
N PHE A 135 -10.29 13.38 -2.56
CA PHE A 135 -10.77 14.13 -1.40
C PHE A 135 -9.66 15.05 -0.88
N TRP A 136 -10.01 15.95 0.04
CA TRP A 136 -9.12 16.99 0.58
C TRP A 136 -9.25 17.08 2.09
N PHE A 137 -8.18 16.72 2.78
CA PHE A 137 -7.99 16.90 4.22
C PHE A 137 -7.76 18.38 4.56
N PRO A 138 -8.04 18.79 5.79
CA PRO A 138 -7.42 20.00 6.33
C PRO A 138 -5.89 19.81 6.38
N PRO A 139 -5.08 20.71 5.78
CA PRO A 139 -3.63 20.57 5.81
C PRO A 139 -3.08 20.58 7.23
N HIS A 140 -2.14 19.68 7.50
CA HIS A 140 -1.43 19.46 8.77
C HIS A 140 -2.30 19.04 9.96
N GLU A 141 -3.58 18.77 9.74
CA GLU A 141 -4.45 18.21 10.75
C GLU A 141 -4.37 16.68 10.71
N LEU A 142 -4.20 16.08 11.90
CA LEU A 142 -4.13 14.64 12.06
C LEU A 142 -5.53 14.11 12.35
N LEU A 143 -6.15 13.47 11.36
CA LEU A 143 -7.53 12.99 11.45
C LEU A 143 -7.60 11.45 11.34
N PRO A 144 -8.62 10.81 11.95
CA PRO A 144 -8.81 9.37 11.86
C PRO A 144 -9.26 8.99 10.44
N LEU A 145 -8.30 8.54 9.63
CA LEU A 145 -8.53 8.14 8.25
C LEU A 145 -9.33 6.83 8.19
N LEU A 146 -8.94 5.84 9.00
CA LEU A 146 -9.57 4.53 9.11
C LEU A 146 -9.48 4.01 10.55
N ILE A 147 -10.59 3.50 11.07
CA ILE A 147 -10.67 2.84 12.38
C ILE A 147 -11.14 1.40 12.14
N THR A 148 -10.37 0.43 12.63
CA THR A 148 -10.71 -1.00 12.67
C THR A 148 -10.93 -1.43 14.12
N PRO A 149 -11.39 -2.67 14.39
CA PRO A 149 -11.50 -3.18 15.76
C PRO A 149 -10.20 -3.13 16.58
N GLU A 150 -9.05 -3.33 15.92
CA GLU A 150 -7.74 -3.47 16.57
C GLU A 150 -6.95 -2.16 16.63
N MET A 151 -7.19 -1.22 15.71
CA MET A 151 -6.39 0.00 15.60
C MET A 151 -7.12 1.17 14.93
N THR A 152 -6.57 2.35 15.15
CA THR A 152 -6.89 3.57 14.39
C THR A 152 -5.68 4.01 13.58
N ILE A 153 -5.90 4.23 12.30
CA ILE A 153 -4.96 4.80 11.35
C ILE A 153 -5.32 6.27 11.18
N TRP A 154 -4.48 7.12 11.73
CA TRP A 154 -4.55 8.57 11.58
C TRP A 154 -3.69 9.01 10.40
N ALA A 155 -4.10 10.06 9.71
CA ALA A 155 -3.34 10.63 8.62
C ALA A 155 -3.35 12.16 8.68
N SER A 156 -2.23 12.77 8.30
CA SER A 156 -2.17 14.20 8.00
C SER A 156 -1.64 14.41 6.60
N THR A 157 -1.95 15.58 6.06
CA THR A 157 -1.53 15.98 4.73
C THR A 157 -0.81 17.32 4.74
N PHE A 158 -0.17 17.67 3.65
CA PHE A 158 0.39 19.00 3.40
C PHE A 158 -0.01 19.50 2.02
N GLN A 159 -0.01 20.82 1.86
CA GLN A 159 -0.35 21.46 0.59
C GLN A 159 0.78 21.27 -0.44
N GLY A 160 0.39 20.92 -1.66
CA GLY A 160 1.27 20.83 -2.80
C GLY A 160 1.55 22.18 -3.50
N PRO A 161 2.01 22.17 -4.76
CA PRO A 161 2.37 23.38 -5.51
C PRO A 161 1.19 24.29 -5.82
N SER A 162 -0.02 23.75 -5.86
CA SER A 162 -1.26 24.50 -6.01
C SER A 162 -2.24 24.10 -4.92
N MET A 163 -3.27 24.91 -4.74
CA MET A 163 -4.32 24.74 -3.73
C MET A 163 -5.10 23.41 -3.85
N ASP A 164 -5.11 22.78 -5.02
CA ASP A 164 -5.85 21.53 -5.26
C ASP A 164 -4.96 20.28 -5.31
N TYR A 165 -3.64 20.46 -5.12
CA TYR A 165 -2.69 19.38 -4.85
C TYR A 165 -2.46 19.27 -3.36
N GLN A 166 -2.59 18.08 -2.82
CA GLN A 166 -2.39 17.80 -1.41
C GLN A 166 -1.80 16.42 -1.31
N TRP A 167 -0.94 16.14 -0.33
CA TRP A 167 -0.35 14.81 -0.19
C TRP A 167 -0.21 14.42 1.27
N PHE A 168 -0.17 13.12 1.57
CA PHE A 168 0.08 12.66 2.94
C PHE A 168 1.53 12.89 3.35
N ASP A 169 1.75 13.44 4.54
CA ASP A 169 3.08 13.59 5.14
C ASP A 169 3.30 12.75 6.40
N ARG A 170 2.22 12.27 7.01
CA ARG A 170 2.26 11.45 8.22
C ARG A 170 1.12 10.45 8.28
N PHE A 171 1.46 9.24 8.70
CA PHE A 171 0.52 8.25 9.19
C PHE A 171 0.88 7.90 10.64
N LEU A 172 -0.11 7.88 11.52
CA LEU A 172 0.05 7.43 12.90
C LEU A 172 -0.89 6.25 13.13
N VAL A 173 -0.34 5.14 13.62
CA VAL A 173 -1.10 3.94 13.98
C VAL A 173 -1.18 3.86 15.49
N THR A 174 -2.40 3.79 16.01
CA THR A 174 -2.66 3.65 17.45
C THR A 174 -3.54 2.44 17.72
N SER A 175 -3.32 1.74 18.84
CA SER A 175 -4.21 0.70 19.36
C SER A 175 -4.52 1.02 20.82
N GLU A 176 -5.80 0.98 21.21
CA GLU A 176 -6.24 1.37 22.57
C GLU A 176 -5.67 2.73 23.06
N SER A 177 -5.60 3.72 22.16
CA SER A 177 -4.99 5.04 22.39
C SER A 177 -3.46 5.05 22.60
N GLN A 178 -2.79 3.91 22.48
CA GLN A 178 -1.33 3.83 22.52
C GLN A 178 -0.75 3.95 21.11
N GLU A 179 0.31 4.76 20.97
CA GLU A 179 1.06 4.86 19.71
C GLU A 179 1.82 3.55 19.44
N ILE A 180 1.52 2.93 18.30
CA ILE A 180 2.23 1.76 17.81
C ILE A 180 3.33 2.20 16.83
N ALA A 181 2.97 3.01 15.84
CA ALA A 181 3.91 3.52 14.83
C ALA A 181 3.56 4.94 14.37
N ASP A 182 4.54 5.86 14.37
CA ASP A 182 4.45 7.19 13.75
C ASP A 182 5.38 7.21 12.54
N ILE A 183 4.80 7.33 11.35
CA ILE A 183 5.47 7.22 10.05
C ILE A 183 5.36 8.57 9.36
N ARG A 184 6.49 9.24 9.13
CA ARG A 184 6.54 10.56 8.50
C ARG A 184 7.45 10.54 7.29
N VAL A 185 7.24 11.49 6.38
CA VAL A 185 8.24 11.80 5.35
C VAL A 185 9.53 12.25 6.03
N GLY A 186 10.64 11.57 5.71
CA GLY A 186 11.97 11.97 6.11
C GLY A 186 12.39 13.25 5.40
N ARG A 187 12.20 14.40 6.05
CA ARG A 187 12.68 15.69 5.54
C ARG A 187 14.06 15.96 6.12
N VAL A 188 15.07 16.02 5.25
CA VAL A 188 16.39 16.55 5.63
C VAL A 188 16.24 18.07 5.73
N PRO A 189 16.49 18.70 6.89
CA PRO A 189 16.44 20.14 6.99
C PRO A 189 17.36 20.79 5.97
N GLU A 190 16.94 21.92 5.42
CA GLU A 190 17.77 22.69 4.49
C GLU A 190 19.10 23.06 5.17
N GLY A 191 20.22 22.83 4.49
CA GLY A 191 21.56 23.03 5.05
C GLY A 191 22.06 21.94 5.99
N ALA A 192 21.27 20.90 6.32
CA ALA A 192 21.78 19.80 7.14
C ALA A 192 22.88 19.04 6.39
N ASN A 193 24.03 18.88 7.05
CA ASN A 193 25.17 18.19 6.47
C ASN A 193 24.84 16.69 6.28
N ARG A 194 24.70 16.30 5.01
CA ARG A 194 24.32 14.93 4.62
C ARG A 194 25.35 13.88 5.00
N SER A 195 26.59 14.27 5.36
CA SER A 195 27.62 13.34 5.82
C SER A 195 27.33 12.70 7.17
N HIS A 196 26.40 13.26 7.96
CA HIS A 196 26.02 12.68 9.25
C HIS A 196 25.01 11.52 9.14
N PHE A 197 24.39 11.32 7.97
CA PHE A 197 23.53 10.16 7.76
C PHE A 197 24.40 8.95 7.50
N GLY A 198 24.35 7.98 8.42
CA GLY A 198 25.02 6.71 8.25
C GLY A 198 24.58 6.07 6.93
N ARG A 199 25.48 5.28 6.33
CA ARG A 199 25.16 4.47 5.14
C ARG A 199 23.93 3.58 5.38
N TRP A 200 23.60 3.27 6.63
CA TRP A 200 22.52 2.40 7.01
C TRP A 200 21.30 3.13 7.57
N ASP A 201 21.26 4.46 7.59
CA ASP A 201 20.14 5.18 8.16
C ASP A 201 18.95 5.31 7.20
N PHE A 202 17.72 5.35 7.74
CA PHE A 202 16.53 5.73 6.96
C PHE A 202 16.69 7.16 6.44
N ARG A 203 16.34 7.37 5.16
CA ARG A 203 16.50 8.65 4.46
C ARG A 203 15.18 9.20 3.92
N GLN A 204 14.26 8.30 3.60
CA GLN A 204 12.97 8.62 3.01
C GLN A 204 11.87 8.69 4.06
N LEU A 205 12.00 7.91 5.14
CA LEU A 205 11.03 7.86 6.23
C LEU A 205 11.66 8.31 7.56
N ASP A 206 10.91 9.04 8.37
CA ASP A 206 11.14 9.17 9.82
C ASP A 206 10.14 8.28 10.54
N ILE A 207 10.63 7.18 11.12
CA ILE A 207 9.81 6.13 11.72
C ILE A 207 10.05 6.13 13.21
N ARG A 208 8.98 6.19 13.99
CA ARG A 208 9.01 5.96 15.44
C ARG A 208 8.10 4.80 15.79
N ILE A 209 8.60 3.88 16.61
CA ILE A 209 7.81 2.79 17.16
C ILE A 209 7.67 3.07 18.65
N ARG A 210 6.43 3.24 19.11
CA ARG A 210 6.10 3.60 20.50
C ARG A 210 6.97 4.78 21.01
N GLY A 211 7.00 5.88 20.25
CA GLY A 211 7.81 7.07 20.54
C GLY A 211 9.32 6.95 20.29
N THR A 212 9.86 5.74 20.07
CA THR A 212 11.30 5.54 19.84
C THR A 212 11.64 5.63 18.36
N ARG A 213 12.50 6.59 17.99
CA ARG A 213 12.94 6.79 16.60
C ARG A 213 13.84 5.65 16.12
N LEU A 214 13.45 5.00 15.03
CA LEU A 214 14.29 4.03 14.34
C LEU A 214 15.26 4.74 13.40
N ARG A 215 16.56 4.56 13.63
CA ARG A 215 17.60 5.13 12.76
C ARG A 215 18.03 4.18 11.66
N ARG A 216 18.31 2.92 12.02
CA ARG A 216 18.95 1.95 11.12
C ARG A 216 17.92 1.20 10.27
N ARG A 217 18.20 1.14 8.97
CA ARG A 217 17.58 0.28 7.95
C ARG A 217 17.97 -1.17 8.17
N ALA A 218 17.49 -1.73 9.27
CA ALA A 218 17.43 -3.16 9.48
C ALA A 218 15.97 -3.58 9.37
N GLN A 219 15.73 -4.75 8.80
CA GLN A 219 14.43 -5.38 8.87
C GLN A 219 14.12 -5.65 10.35
N GLN A 220 13.04 -5.06 10.83
CA GLN A 220 12.63 -5.15 12.23
C GLN A 220 11.14 -5.43 12.28
N LEU A 221 10.76 -6.35 13.17
CA LEU A 221 9.37 -6.69 13.45
C LEU A 221 9.04 -6.23 14.87
N PHE A 222 7.88 -5.60 15.00
CA PHE A 222 7.32 -5.14 16.25
C PHE A 222 5.88 -5.65 16.32
N SER A 223 5.35 -5.73 17.54
CA SER A 223 3.94 -5.99 17.76
C SER A 223 3.40 -4.93 18.72
N SER A 224 2.09 -4.71 18.77
CA SER A 224 1.41 -4.01 19.86
C SER A 224 1.51 -4.82 21.17
N PRO A 225 1.26 -4.22 22.35
CA PRO A 225 1.37 -4.93 23.62
C PRO A 225 0.43 -6.13 23.76
N ASP A 226 -0.72 -6.07 23.10
CA ASP A 226 -1.75 -7.12 23.03
C ASP A 226 -1.51 -8.14 21.89
N GLY A 227 -0.46 -7.93 21.06
CA GLY A 227 -0.12 -8.78 19.93
C GLY A 227 -1.05 -8.68 18.71
N GLN A 228 -2.09 -7.84 18.75
CA GLN A 228 -3.12 -7.76 17.70
C GLN A 228 -2.65 -7.02 16.44
N VAL A 229 -1.68 -6.11 16.58
CA VAL A 229 -1.12 -5.32 15.49
C VAL A 229 0.36 -5.63 15.35
N LYS A 230 0.77 -6.13 14.18
CA LYS A 230 2.16 -6.39 13.82
C LYS A 230 2.66 -5.26 12.91
N VAL A 231 3.88 -4.80 13.15
CA VAL A 231 4.53 -3.75 12.35
C VAL A 231 5.89 -4.25 11.88
N ALA A 232 6.06 -4.36 10.56
CA ALA A 232 7.33 -4.67 9.94
C ALA A 232 7.91 -3.41 9.29
N VAL A 233 9.16 -3.09 9.63
CA VAL A 233 9.90 -1.96 9.07
C VAL A 233 11.02 -2.51 8.21
N GLY A 234 11.19 -1.98 7.00
CA GLY A 234 12.20 -2.49 6.07
C GLY A 234 12.62 -1.52 4.97
N ALA A 235 13.59 -1.97 4.19
CA ALA A 235 14.00 -1.32 2.95
C ALA A 235 14.28 -2.40 1.91
N ARG A 236 13.89 -2.16 0.65
CA ARG A 236 14.19 -3.07 -0.47
C ARG A 236 14.78 -2.31 -1.64
N VAL A 237 15.61 -2.96 -2.42
CA VAL A 237 16.09 -2.44 -3.70
C VAL A 237 14.96 -2.63 -4.71
N VAL A 238 14.53 -1.55 -5.36
CA VAL A 238 13.57 -1.59 -6.47
C VAL A 238 14.31 -1.35 -7.77
N ASP A 239 13.95 -2.14 -8.79
CA ASP A 239 14.44 -1.94 -10.15
C ASP A 239 13.79 -0.67 -10.72
N ALA A 240 14.59 0.19 -11.35
CA ALA A 240 14.35 1.63 -11.53
C ALA A 240 14.26 2.42 -10.19
N PRO A 241 15.27 3.24 -9.85
CA PRO A 241 15.20 4.12 -8.69
C PRO A 241 13.98 5.02 -8.78
N ARG A 242 13.05 4.90 -7.82
CA ARG A 242 11.91 5.82 -7.73
C ARG A 242 12.45 7.23 -7.49
N VAL A 243 13.26 7.40 -6.44
CA VAL A 243 13.96 8.67 -6.21
C VAL A 243 15.30 8.61 -6.93
N ARG A 244 15.63 9.58 -7.80
CA ARG A 244 16.90 9.64 -8.57
C ARG A 244 18.17 9.42 -7.73
N SER A 245 18.09 9.59 -6.40
CA SER A 245 19.21 9.46 -5.47
C SER A 245 19.34 8.10 -4.77
N SER A 246 18.39 7.17 -4.90
CA SER A 246 18.44 5.89 -4.19
C SER A 246 17.56 4.81 -4.83
N PRO A 247 18.10 3.63 -5.16
CA PRO A 247 17.28 2.48 -5.58
C PRO A 247 16.57 1.81 -4.40
N LEU A 248 16.77 2.29 -3.17
CA LEU A 248 16.11 1.76 -1.99
C LEU A 248 14.74 2.41 -1.82
N MET A 249 13.74 1.56 -1.57
CA MET A 249 12.40 1.91 -1.13
C MET A 249 12.28 1.52 0.34
N GLU A 250 12.17 2.51 1.22
CA GLU A 250 11.89 2.32 2.65
C GLU A 250 10.38 2.18 2.85
N PHE A 251 9.96 1.24 3.70
CA PHE A 251 8.56 0.94 3.91
C PHE A 251 8.27 0.53 5.36
N VAL A 252 7.02 0.74 5.76
CA VAL A 252 6.42 0.21 6.98
C VAL A 252 5.19 -0.58 6.58
N MET A 253 5.15 -1.85 6.91
CA MET A 253 3.99 -2.71 6.71
C MET A 253 3.33 -2.93 8.07
N VAL A 254 2.02 -2.82 8.12
CA VAL A 254 1.21 -2.97 9.32
C VAL A 254 0.14 -4.00 9.04
N GLU A 255 -0.03 -4.93 9.95
CA GLU A 255 -0.94 -6.07 9.82
C GLU A 255 -1.73 -6.28 11.10
N SER A 256 -2.99 -6.65 10.95
CA SER A 256 -3.94 -7.03 12.00
C SER A 256 -4.89 -8.09 11.45
N ALA A 257 -5.81 -8.60 12.27
CA ALA A 257 -6.83 -9.54 11.80
C ALA A 257 -7.77 -8.92 10.74
N SER A 258 -8.03 -7.62 10.80
CA SER A 258 -8.98 -6.94 9.92
C SER A 258 -8.36 -6.30 8.68
N ILE A 259 -7.09 -5.88 8.74
CA ILE A 259 -6.43 -5.18 7.63
C ILE A 259 -4.91 -5.39 7.62
N SER A 260 -4.34 -5.44 6.42
CA SER A 260 -2.91 -5.37 6.15
C SER A 260 -2.61 -4.28 5.12
N PHE A 261 -1.65 -3.41 5.40
CA PHE A 261 -1.28 -2.30 4.53
C PHE A 261 0.22 -1.97 4.59
N MET A 262 0.69 -1.24 3.59
CA MET A 262 2.06 -0.74 3.49
C MET A 262 2.06 0.78 3.30
N VAL A 263 2.90 1.46 4.06
CA VAL A 263 3.23 2.87 3.87
C VAL A 263 4.66 2.98 3.34
N HIS A 264 4.85 3.75 2.28
CA HIS A 264 6.19 4.05 1.78
C HIS A 264 6.27 5.49 1.28
N ALA A 265 7.50 6.02 1.22
CA ALA A 265 7.71 7.32 0.63
C ALA A 265 7.62 7.25 -0.90
N SER A 266 7.12 8.31 -1.51
CA SER A 266 7.01 8.50 -2.95
C SER A 266 7.41 9.93 -3.29
N HIS A 267 7.97 10.12 -4.48
CA HIS A 267 8.40 11.43 -4.97
C HIS A 267 7.37 11.91 -5.99
N ALA A 268 7.24 13.23 -6.15
CA ALA A 268 6.30 13.83 -7.10
C ALA A 268 6.85 13.80 -8.55
N GLY A 269 7.32 12.64 -9.00
CA GLY A 269 7.96 12.44 -10.30
C GLY A 269 7.02 12.66 -11.48
N SER A 270 5.75 12.26 -11.31
CA SER A 270 4.71 12.42 -12.33
C SER A 270 4.33 13.89 -12.52
N GLU A 271 4.32 14.66 -11.43
CA GLU A 271 3.96 16.08 -11.43
C GLU A 271 5.11 16.98 -11.86
N PHE A 272 6.35 16.55 -11.63
CA PHE A 272 7.56 17.33 -11.90
C PHE A 272 8.64 16.53 -12.66
N PRO A 273 8.36 15.96 -13.84
CA PRO A 273 9.26 15.01 -14.52
C PRO A 273 10.65 15.56 -14.84
N GLY A 274 10.80 16.88 -14.97
CA GLY A 274 12.06 17.57 -15.28
C GLY A 274 12.68 18.36 -14.12
N ASP A 275 12.11 18.33 -12.92
CA ASP A 275 12.53 19.17 -11.79
C ASP A 275 12.81 18.32 -10.55
N PRO A 276 14.01 17.72 -10.44
CA PRO A 276 14.36 16.81 -9.34
C PRO A 276 14.26 17.45 -7.96
N GLU A 277 14.51 18.76 -7.87
CA GLU A 277 14.40 19.49 -6.60
C GLU A 277 12.94 19.53 -6.13
N LYS A 278 11.99 19.81 -7.03
CA LYS A 278 10.56 19.74 -6.70
C LYS A 278 10.10 18.31 -6.41
N GLN A 279 10.59 17.31 -7.14
CA GLN A 279 10.28 15.90 -6.86
C GLN A 279 10.64 15.52 -5.42
N VAL A 280 11.80 15.96 -4.93
CA VAL A 280 12.25 15.73 -3.54
C VAL A 280 11.49 16.61 -2.55
N LYS A 281 11.28 17.90 -2.86
CA LYS A 281 10.55 18.84 -1.99
C LYS A 281 9.14 18.37 -1.67
N TYR A 282 8.47 17.79 -2.67
CA TYR A 282 7.11 17.24 -2.59
C TYR A 282 7.11 15.71 -2.41
N THR A 283 8.15 15.15 -1.80
CA THR A 283 8.11 13.77 -1.30
C THR A 283 6.93 13.63 -0.33
N HIS A 284 6.16 12.57 -0.51
CA HIS A 284 4.96 12.26 0.25
C HIS A 284 4.91 10.79 0.63
N LEU A 285 3.89 10.41 1.40
CA LEU A 285 3.61 9.02 1.74
C LEU A 285 2.48 8.48 0.87
N ASP A 286 2.67 7.28 0.35
CA ASP A 286 1.60 6.48 -0.24
C ASP A 286 1.15 5.43 0.79
N PHE A 287 -0.16 5.15 0.80
CA PHE A 287 -0.79 4.12 1.62
C PHE A 287 -1.36 3.04 0.71
N VAL A 288 -0.77 1.87 0.70
CA VAL A 288 -1.18 0.75 -0.13
C VAL A 288 -1.86 -0.28 0.74
N ASN A 289 -3.17 -0.45 0.58
CA ASN A 289 -3.90 -1.50 1.27
C ASN A 289 -3.69 -2.82 0.51
N LEU A 290 -3.27 -3.84 1.26
CA LEU A 290 -2.95 -5.16 0.72
C LEU A 290 -4.16 -6.07 0.84
N GLU A 291 -4.73 -6.15 2.05
CA GLU A 291 -5.84 -7.05 2.38
C GLU A 291 -6.76 -6.42 3.42
N THR A 292 -8.07 -6.66 3.28
CA THR A 292 -9.09 -6.22 4.24
C THR A 292 -10.15 -7.28 4.46
N ALA A 293 -10.59 -7.44 5.70
CA ALA A 293 -11.72 -8.24 6.12
C ALA A 293 -12.63 -7.42 7.05
N GLY A 294 -13.89 -7.83 7.19
CA GLY A 294 -14.82 -7.25 8.17
C GLY A 294 -15.08 -5.74 8.00
N MET A 295 -15.13 -5.25 6.76
CA MET A 295 -15.23 -3.80 6.47
C MET A 295 -16.49 -3.14 7.06
N GLU A 296 -17.53 -3.92 7.36
CA GLU A 296 -18.74 -3.48 8.07
C GLU A 296 -18.45 -2.92 9.47
N HIS A 297 -17.33 -3.34 10.08
CA HIS A 297 -16.87 -2.85 11.38
C HIS A 297 -16.00 -1.59 11.27
N PHE A 298 -15.62 -1.18 10.06
CA PHE A 298 -14.73 -0.05 9.88
C PHE A 298 -15.44 1.29 10.08
N GLN A 299 -14.72 2.26 10.64
CA GLN A 299 -15.18 3.64 10.82
C GLN A 299 -14.12 4.64 10.32
N GLY A 300 -14.41 5.95 10.40
CA GLY A 300 -13.52 7.01 9.93
C GLY A 300 -13.89 7.53 8.55
N ILE A 301 -12.95 8.24 7.91
CA ILE A 301 -13.18 8.94 6.64
C ILE A 301 -13.30 7.97 5.47
N LEU A 302 -12.41 6.98 5.38
CA LEU A 302 -12.37 6.05 4.25
C LEU A 302 -13.65 5.22 4.08
N PRO A 303 -14.19 4.55 5.12
CA PRO A 303 -15.44 3.78 4.98
C PRO A 303 -16.64 4.63 4.55
N GLN A 304 -16.67 5.92 4.90
CA GLN A 304 -17.69 6.86 4.42
C GLN A 304 -17.50 7.20 2.94
N LEU A 305 -16.27 7.49 2.52
CA LEU A 305 -15.94 7.73 1.10
C LEU A 305 -16.24 6.50 0.23
N TRP A 306 -16.01 5.30 0.76
CA TRP A 306 -16.30 4.03 0.10
C TRP A 306 -17.80 3.69 0.05
N GLY A 307 -18.65 4.46 0.73
CA GLY A 307 -20.09 4.19 0.80
C GLY A 307 -20.45 2.99 1.66
N ILE A 308 -19.55 2.54 2.54
CA ILE A 308 -19.81 1.49 3.54
C ILE A 308 -20.56 2.08 4.74
N LYS A 309 -20.20 3.32 5.10
CA LYS A 309 -20.89 4.13 6.10
C LYS A 309 -21.54 5.34 5.44
N VAL A 310 -22.57 5.89 6.06
CA VAL A 310 -23.20 7.15 5.62
C VAL A 310 -22.17 8.27 5.74
N ARG A 311 -22.06 9.10 4.69
CA ARG A 311 -21.17 10.27 4.71
C ARG A 311 -21.71 11.35 5.64
N SER A 312 -20.85 11.78 6.54
CA SER A 312 -21.06 12.95 7.39
C SER A 312 -20.90 14.26 6.59
N PRO A 313 -21.47 15.38 7.06
CA PRO A 313 -21.26 16.69 6.44
C PRO A 313 -19.78 17.06 6.29
N GLU A 314 -18.95 16.68 7.27
CA GLU A 314 -17.51 16.92 7.27
C GLU A 314 -16.84 16.19 6.09
N VAL A 315 -17.18 14.92 5.86
CA VAL A 315 -16.64 14.14 4.73
C VAL A 315 -17.18 14.61 3.38
N GLU A 316 -18.42 15.12 3.31
CA GLU A 316 -18.94 15.76 2.09
C GLU A 316 -18.13 17.00 1.73
N GLN A 317 -17.75 17.83 2.70
CA GLN A 317 -16.90 19.00 2.46
C GLN A 317 -15.50 18.59 1.97
N MET A 318 -14.99 17.44 2.42
CA MET A 318 -13.73 16.88 1.92
C MET A 318 -13.79 16.48 0.45
N LEU A 319 -14.96 16.42 -0.20
CA LEU A 319 -15.08 16.15 -1.63
C LEU A 319 -15.06 17.41 -2.50
N VAL A 320 -15.11 18.59 -1.87
CA VAL A 320 -15.04 19.87 -2.57
C VAL A 320 -13.57 20.34 -2.62
N PRO A 321 -12.99 20.54 -3.82
CA PRO A 321 -11.65 21.09 -3.98
C PRO A 321 -11.49 22.42 -3.23
N PRO A 322 -10.36 22.66 -2.54
CA PRO A 322 -10.16 23.89 -1.78
C PRO A 322 -10.27 25.16 -2.62
N SER A 323 -9.92 25.12 -3.91
CA SER A 323 -10.12 26.26 -4.82
C SER A 323 -11.59 26.66 -5.00
N GLN A 324 -12.53 25.71 -4.91
CA GLN A 324 -13.96 25.93 -5.09
C GLN A 324 -14.67 26.36 -3.80
N ARG A 325 -14.05 26.16 -2.62
CA ARG A 325 -14.66 26.52 -1.32
C ARG A 325 -14.81 28.03 -1.14
N LYS A 326 -13.85 28.81 -1.64
CA LYS A 326 -13.87 30.29 -1.53
C LYS A 326 -15.08 30.91 -2.24
N ASP A 327 -15.54 30.29 -3.32
CA ASP A 327 -16.71 30.79 -4.05
C ASP A 327 -18.00 30.53 -3.27
N LEU A 328 -18.05 29.44 -2.49
CA LEU A 328 -19.19 29.14 -1.60
C LEU A 328 -19.26 30.10 -0.42
N GLU A 329 -18.11 30.45 0.19
CA GLU A 329 -18.06 31.39 1.32
C GLU A 329 -18.49 32.81 0.92
N ARG A 330 -18.16 33.26 -0.30
CA ARG A 330 -18.55 34.58 -0.80
C ARG A 330 -20.06 34.73 -0.98
N VAL A 331 -20.73 33.70 -1.49
CA VAL A 331 -22.19 33.73 -1.73
C VAL A 331 -22.99 33.88 -0.43
N VAL A 332 -22.47 33.35 0.68
CA VAL A 332 -23.13 33.43 2.00
C VAL A 332 -23.04 34.83 2.60
N CYS A 333 -21.99 35.60 2.30
CA CYS A 333 -21.83 36.97 2.83
C CYS A 333 -22.68 38.00 2.07
N ASP A 334 -22.98 37.79 0.79
CA ASP A 334 -23.75 38.74 -0.02
C ASP A 334 -25.28 38.58 0.13
N SER A 335 -25.73 37.59 0.91
CA SER A 335 -27.14 37.28 1.15
C SER A 335 -27.61 37.60 2.58
N ALA A 336 -26.75 38.22 3.39
CA ALA A 336 -27.04 38.71 4.75
C ALA A 336 -27.09 40.24 4.79
#